data_AF-A0A4S4LZI5-F1
#
_entry.id   AF-A0A4S4LZI5-F1
#
_cell.length_a   1.000
_cell.length_b   1.000
_cell.length_c   1.000
_cell.angle_alpha   90.00
_cell.angle_beta   90.00
_cell.angle_gamma   90.00
#
_symmetry.space_group_name_H-M   'P 1'
#
loop_
_entity.id
_entity.type
_entity.pdbx_description
1 polymer ?
#
loop_
_entity_poly.entity_id
_entity_poly.type
_entity_poly.pdbx_seq_one_letter_code
_entity_poly.pdbx_strand_id
1 'polypeptide(L)'
;MGMLLQSRLPGSSKAADTTRLAEQYAQFKGRGRYGKAAAAALPAPVATTANPVKYDEVVRGRDKRKHLHAEDCECCHEYYESAKPQPQRLQRPLWRSPKAKGMMDAVTTVAIASNEETRENVEAHKHTISRHRHVWQAPQTPPGYWDISFPTTQEVAEINQEALSRRR
;
A
#
# COMPACT_ATOMS: atom_id res chain seq x y z
N MET A 1 -36.40 -62.22 1.16
CA MET A 1 -34.97 -62.03 1.48
C MET A 1 -34.43 -60.92 0.58
N GLY A 2 -33.79 -59.91 1.16
CA GLY A 2 -33.15 -58.83 0.40
C GLY A 2 -32.50 -57.83 1.36
N MET A 3 -31.33 -58.20 1.88
CA MET A 3 -30.52 -57.34 2.76
C MET A 3 -30.05 -56.09 2.00
N LEU A 4 -30.31 -54.91 2.55
CA LEU A 4 -29.66 -53.66 2.18
C LEU A 4 -28.26 -53.64 2.81
N LEU A 5 -27.22 -53.82 1.99
CA LEU A 5 -25.83 -53.60 2.38
C LEU A 5 -25.46 -52.13 2.15
N GLN A 6 -25.25 -51.37 3.21
CA GLN A 6 -24.67 -50.02 3.16
C GLN A 6 -23.16 -50.13 2.95
N SER A 7 -22.65 -49.75 1.77
CA SER A 7 -21.21 -49.62 1.53
C SER A 7 -20.71 -48.26 2.04
N ARG A 8 -19.92 -48.26 3.12
CA ARG A 8 -19.11 -47.12 3.56
C ARG A 8 -17.98 -46.90 2.55
N LEU A 9 -17.88 -45.71 1.97
CA LEU A 9 -16.73 -45.29 1.16
C LEU A 9 -15.54 -44.96 2.07
N PRO A 10 -14.33 -45.52 1.85
CA PRO A 10 -13.15 -45.13 2.62
C PRO A 10 -12.66 -43.74 2.20
N GLY A 11 -12.43 -42.88 3.20
CA GLY A 11 -11.88 -41.54 3.03
C GLY A 11 -10.45 -41.55 2.46
N SER A 12 -10.19 -40.53 1.64
CA SER A 12 -8.95 -40.26 0.89
C SER A 12 -7.66 -40.40 1.71
N SER A 13 -6.85 -41.43 1.41
CA SER A 13 -5.52 -41.67 2.01
C SER A 13 -4.39 -40.79 1.44
N LYS A 14 -4.68 -39.99 0.39
CA LYS A 14 -3.65 -39.30 -0.40
C LYS A 14 -2.83 -38.28 0.40
N ALA A 15 -3.38 -37.70 1.46
CA ALA A 15 -2.68 -36.72 2.28
C ALA A 15 -1.67 -37.37 3.26
N ALA A 16 -1.90 -38.62 3.68
CA ALA A 16 -1.01 -39.36 4.58
C ALA A 16 0.15 -40.05 3.81
N ASP A 17 -0.11 -40.45 2.56
CA ASP A 17 0.92 -41.04 1.70
C ASP A 17 1.97 -40.01 1.24
N THR A 18 1.57 -38.75 1.01
CA THR A 18 2.51 -37.68 0.59
C THR A 18 3.43 -37.25 1.73
N THR A 19 2.94 -37.17 2.96
CA THR A 19 3.76 -36.87 4.15
C THR A 19 4.76 -37.99 4.41
N ARG A 20 4.34 -39.25 4.35
CA ARG A 20 5.21 -40.41 4.52
C ARG A 20 6.29 -40.50 3.42
N LEU A 21 5.94 -40.22 2.17
CA LEU A 21 6.89 -40.23 1.06
C LEU A 21 7.91 -39.08 1.19
N ALA A 22 7.49 -37.90 1.68
CA ALA A 22 8.39 -36.78 1.97
C ALA A 22 9.35 -37.08 3.14
N GLU A 23 8.89 -37.79 4.18
CA GLU A 23 9.72 -38.23 5.31
C GLU A 23 10.78 -39.27 4.89
N GLN A 24 10.39 -40.24 4.08
CA GLN A 24 11.32 -41.23 3.52
C GLN A 24 12.32 -40.59 2.55
N TYR A 25 11.88 -39.62 1.74
CA TYR A 25 12.77 -38.87 0.85
C TYR A 25 13.77 -37.99 1.60
N ALA A 26 13.42 -37.52 2.81
CA ALA A 26 14.31 -36.78 3.69
C ALA A 26 15.45 -37.63 4.27
N GLN A 27 15.26 -38.95 4.44
CA GLN A 27 16.33 -39.87 4.86
C GLN A 27 17.44 -39.99 3.79
N PHE A 28 17.08 -39.92 2.51
CA PHE A 28 18.02 -40.15 1.40
C PHE A 28 18.81 -38.90 0.98
N LYS A 29 18.25 -37.70 1.21
CA LYS A 29 18.89 -36.42 0.85
C LYS A 29 19.76 -35.81 1.95
N GLY A 30 19.82 -36.45 3.12
CA GLY A 30 20.48 -35.92 4.32
C GLY A 30 19.87 -34.60 4.79
N ARG A 31 20.32 -34.10 5.95
CA ARG A 31 20.02 -32.73 6.39
C ARG A 31 20.84 -31.72 5.56
N GLY A 32 20.57 -31.65 4.26
CA GLY A 32 21.13 -30.60 3.39
C GLY A 32 20.73 -29.21 3.88
N ARG A 33 21.25 -28.14 3.25
CA ARG A 33 20.96 -26.73 3.62
C ARG A 33 19.47 -26.38 3.74
N TYR A 34 18.56 -27.16 3.14
CA TYR A 34 17.11 -26.99 3.21
C TYR A 34 16.38 -28.02 4.07
N GLY A 35 17.10 -28.89 4.79
CA GLY A 35 16.48 -29.75 5.80
C GLY A 35 15.87 -28.88 6.90
N LYS A 36 14.68 -29.24 7.40
CA LYS A 36 14.05 -28.52 8.53
C LYS A 36 15.04 -28.47 9.69
N ALA A 37 15.60 -27.29 9.95
CA ALA A 37 16.32 -27.03 11.18
C ALA A 37 15.32 -27.17 12.33
N ALA A 38 15.76 -27.72 13.45
CA ALA A 38 15.02 -27.55 14.70
C ALA A 38 14.86 -26.04 14.91
N ALA A 39 13.63 -25.59 15.19
CA ALA A 39 13.35 -24.18 15.40
C ALA A 39 14.19 -23.69 16.59
N ALA A 40 15.35 -23.09 16.31
CA ALA A 40 16.10 -22.37 17.31
C ALA A 40 15.18 -21.24 17.78
N ALA A 41 14.79 -21.30 19.06
CA ALA A 41 13.97 -20.27 19.66
C ALA A 41 14.69 -18.93 19.46
N LEU A 42 14.09 -18.04 18.68
CA LEU A 42 14.55 -16.66 18.60
C LEU A 42 14.55 -16.09 20.03
N PRO A 43 15.58 -15.31 20.42
CA PRO A 43 15.58 -14.65 21.71
C PRO A 43 14.32 -13.78 21.82
N ALA A 44 13.72 -13.77 23.02
CA ALA A 44 12.47 -13.05 23.27
C ALA A 44 12.62 -11.58 22.83
N PRO A 45 11.63 -11.01 22.12
CA PRO A 45 11.71 -9.62 21.68
C PRO A 45 11.82 -8.71 22.90
N VAL A 46 12.87 -7.88 22.94
CA VAL A 46 13.05 -6.85 23.98
C VAL A 46 11.86 -5.90 23.89
N ALA A 47 11.17 -5.68 25.01
CA ALA A 47 10.00 -4.82 25.08
C ALA A 47 10.43 -3.35 24.89
N THR A 48 10.49 -2.90 23.65
CA THR A 48 10.57 -1.48 23.32
C THR A 48 9.22 -0.86 23.67
N THR A 49 9.20 0.10 24.60
CA THR A 49 8.04 0.98 24.83
C THR A 49 7.86 1.86 23.59
N ALA A 50 7.31 1.28 22.53
CA ALA A 50 7.23 1.87 21.20
C ALA A 50 5.87 2.55 21.04
N ASN A 51 5.91 3.86 20.80
CA ASN A 51 4.80 4.54 20.13
C ASN A 51 4.49 3.77 18.83
N PRO A 52 3.21 3.63 18.42
CA PRO A 52 2.86 2.91 17.20
C PRO A 52 3.51 3.61 16.00
N VAL A 53 4.61 3.04 15.49
CA VAL A 53 5.27 3.51 14.28
C VAL A 53 4.39 3.14 13.10
N LYS A 54 4.00 4.12 12.29
CA LYS A 54 3.29 3.89 11.04
C LYS A 54 4.28 3.25 10.05
N TYR A 55 3.94 2.07 9.52
CA TYR A 55 4.82 1.30 8.63
C TYR A 55 4.25 1.30 7.22
N ASP A 56 5.04 1.65 6.21
CA ASP A 56 4.58 1.65 4.82
C ASP A 56 4.49 0.21 4.29
N GLU A 57 3.28 -0.23 3.94
CA GLU A 57 3.07 -1.51 3.27
C GLU A 57 3.08 -1.36 1.74
N VAL A 58 3.54 -2.39 1.05
CA VAL A 58 3.57 -2.41 -0.42
C VAL A 58 2.15 -2.60 -0.96
N VAL A 59 1.53 -1.50 -1.40
CA VAL A 59 0.19 -1.52 -1.99
C VAL A 59 0.22 -2.09 -3.41
N ARG A 60 -0.37 -3.29 -3.57
CA ARG A 60 -0.58 -3.94 -4.88
C ARG A 60 -2.02 -3.79 -5.35
N GLY A 61 -2.19 -3.56 -6.65
CA GLY A 61 -3.50 -3.43 -7.30
C GLY A 61 -3.92 -1.99 -7.55
N ARG A 62 -4.63 -1.78 -8.66
CA ARG A 62 -5.06 -0.44 -9.10
C ARG A 62 -6.05 0.17 -8.12
N ASP A 63 -7.02 -0.60 -7.65
CA ASP A 63 -8.09 -0.06 -6.82
C ASP A 63 -7.58 0.35 -5.44
N LYS A 64 -6.73 -0.46 -4.79
CA LYS A 64 -6.07 -0.06 -3.54
C LYS A 64 -5.25 1.22 -3.70
N ARG A 65 -4.51 1.35 -4.80
CA ARG A 65 -3.70 2.54 -5.10
C ARG A 65 -4.53 3.81 -5.29
N LYS A 66 -5.79 3.71 -5.77
CA LYS A 66 -6.69 4.87 -5.90
C LYS A 66 -7.10 5.47 -4.56
N HIS A 67 -6.99 4.74 -3.45
CA HIS A 67 -7.39 5.22 -2.12
C HIS A 67 -6.23 5.90 -1.39
N LEU A 68 -5.02 5.88 -1.97
CA LEU A 68 -3.85 6.54 -1.42
C LEU A 68 -3.85 8.02 -1.79
N HIS A 69 -3.42 8.84 -0.84
CA HIS A 69 -3.23 10.27 -1.06
C HIS A 69 -2.19 10.50 -2.15
N ALA A 70 -2.55 11.32 -3.13
CA ALA A 70 -1.59 11.76 -4.12
C ALA A 70 -0.75 12.89 -3.52
N GLU A 71 0.56 12.80 -3.68
CA GLU A 71 1.48 13.86 -3.31
C GLU A 71 2.15 14.43 -4.57
N ASP A 72 2.61 15.67 -4.46
CA ASP A 72 3.39 16.32 -5.49
C ASP A 72 4.85 16.25 -5.07
N CYS A 73 5.70 15.72 -5.95
CA CYS A 73 7.13 15.90 -5.80
C CYS A 73 7.54 17.23 -6.45
N GLU A 74 8.72 17.73 -6.09
CA GLU A 74 9.28 18.97 -6.64
C GLU A 74 9.27 18.98 -8.18
N CYS A 75 9.49 17.82 -8.82
CA CYS A 75 9.46 17.69 -10.28
C CYS A 75 8.06 17.71 -10.90
N CYS A 76 7.01 17.41 -10.14
CA CYS A 76 5.62 17.34 -10.65
C CYS A 76 4.77 18.54 -10.22
N HIS A 77 5.21 19.32 -9.24
CA HIS A 77 4.49 20.48 -8.74
C HIS A 77 4.17 21.49 -9.85
N GLU A 78 5.19 21.93 -10.59
CA GLU A 78 5.03 22.88 -11.70
C GLU A 78 4.12 22.33 -12.81
N TYR A 79 4.16 21.01 -13.03
CA TYR A 79 3.27 20.37 -14.00
C TYR A 79 1.81 20.52 -13.58
N TYR A 80 1.47 20.28 -12.32
CA TYR A 80 0.07 20.38 -11.87
C TYR A 80 -0.42 21.81 -11.76
N GLU A 81 0.44 22.76 -11.37
CA GLU A 81 0.09 24.20 -11.35
C GLU A 81 -0.16 24.76 -12.76
N SER A 82 0.65 24.33 -13.73
CA SER A 82 0.51 24.77 -15.12
C SER A 82 -0.51 23.96 -15.93
N ALA A 83 -0.81 22.72 -15.51
CA ALA A 83 -1.80 21.88 -16.15
C ALA A 83 -3.19 22.46 -15.93
N LYS A 84 -3.73 23.05 -17.00
CA LYS A 84 -5.16 23.36 -17.13
C LYS A 84 -5.99 22.12 -16.73
N PRO A 85 -7.23 22.30 -16.24
CA PRO A 85 -8.10 21.20 -15.85
C PRO A 85 -8.13 20.12 -16.93
N GLN A 86 -8.00 18.86 -16.48
CA GLN A 86 -7.87 17.70 -17.36
C GLN A 86 -8.94 17.71 -18.46
N PRO A 87 -8.57 17.56 -19.74
CA PRO A 87 -9.57 17.27 -20.75
C PRO A 87 -10.26 15.95 -20.37
N GLN A 88 -11.57 15.88 -20.61
CA GLN A 88 -12.33 14.67 -20.31
C GLN A 88 -11.66 13.45 -20.98
N ARG A 89 -11.50 12.36 -20.21
CA ARG A 89 -10.84 11.16 -20.70
C ARG A 89 -11.54 10.69 -21.98
N LEU A 90 -10.77 10.64 -23.08
CA LEU A 90 -11.25 10.13 -24.36
C LEU A 90 -11.84 8.73 -24.14
N GLN A 91 -13.13 8.60 -24.43
CA GLN A 91 -13.82 7.33 -24.33
C GLN A 91 -13.21 6.38 -25.35
N ARG A 92 -13.06 5.11 -24.95
CA ARG A 92 -12.57 4.08 -25.89
C ARG A 92 -13.55 4.04 -27.07
N PRO A 93 -13.06 3.96 -28.32
CA PRO A 93 -13.96 3.86 -29.47
C PRO A 93 -14.88 2.67 -29.27
N LEU A 94 -16.18 2.92 -29.39
CA LEU A 94 -17.17 1.87 -29.28
C LEU A 94 -17.05 1.00 -30.54
N TRP A 95 -16.63 -0.25 -30.37
CA TRP A 95 -16.59 -1.24 -31.47
C TRP A 95 -17.98 -1.53 -32.04
N ARG A 96 -19.04 -1.22 -31.29
CA ARG A 96 -20.44 -1.36 -31.70
C ARG A 96 -21.17 -0.05 -31.53
N SER A 97 -21.97 0.33 -32.53
CA SER A 97 -22.80 1.53 -32.46
C SER A 97 -23.78 1.45 -31.28
N PRO A 98 -23.88 2.48 -30.43
CA PRO A 98 -24.89 2.52 -29.40
C PRO A 98 -26.28 2.55 -30.03
N LYS A 99 -27.23 1.77 -29.49
CA LYS A 99 -28.63 1.83 -29.93
C LYS A 99 -29.21 3.15 -29.43
N ALA A 100 -29.82 3.92 -30.33
CA ALA A 100 -30.33 5.26 -30.03
C ALA A 100 -31.24 5.24 -28.80
N LYS A 101 -30.80 5.90 -27.73
CA LYS A 101 -31.64 6.31 -26.60
C LYS A 101 -31.94 7.80 -26.84
N GLY A 102 -33.20 8.20 -26.70
CA GLY A 102 -33.78 9.46 -27.19
C GLY A 102 -32.88 10.70 -27.08
N MET A 103 -32.90 11.49 -28.15
CA MET A 103 -32.15 12.73 -28.37
C MET A 103 -32.66 13.86 -27.46
N MET A 104 -32.08 14.00 -26.28
CA MET A 104 -32.08 15.23 -25.50
C MET A 104 -30.94 15.11 -24.47
N ASP A 105 -30.28 16.22 -24.18
CA ASP A 105 -29.15 16.35 -23.22
C ASP A 105 -27.75 16.29 -23.86
N ALA A 106 -27.55 17.07 -24.92
CA ALA A 106 -26.22 17.41 -25.43
C ALA A 106 -26.06 18.93 -25.58
N VAL A 107 -26.25 19.68 -24.48
CA VAL A 107 -25.74 21.05 -24.34
C VAL A 107 -24.84 21.06 -23.11
N THR A 108 -23.56 20.81 -23.35
CA THR A 108 -22.51 20.94 -22.35
C THR A 108 -22.16 22.42 -22.26
N THR A 109 -22.68 23.10 -21.25
CA THR A 109 -22.28 24.46 -20.89
C THR A 109 -20.82 24.44 -20.47
N VAL A 110 -19.95 25.04 -21.29
CA VAL A 110 -18.55 25.32 -20.91
C VAL A 110 -18.60 26.51 -19.95
N ALA A 111 -18.80 26.23 -18.67
CA ALA A 111 -18.70 27.23 -17.62
C ALA A 111 -17.21 27.59 -17.43
N ILE A 112 -16.90 28.87 -17.59
CA ILE A 112 -15.58 29.42 -17.26
C ILE A 112 -15.53 29.47 -15.74
N ALA A 113 -14.87 28.46 -15.19
CA ALA A 113 -14.70 28.21 -13.77
C ALA A 113 -13.94 29.34 -13.06
N SER A 114 -14.40 29.66 -11.85
CA SER A 114 -13.81 30.69 -10.97
C SER A 114 -12.44 30.24 -10.40
N ASN A 115 -11.64 31.18 -9.88
CA ASN A 115 -10.28 30.88 -9.38
C ASN A 115 -10.22 29.82 -8.25
N GLU A 116 -11.22 29.70 -7.37
CA GLU A 116 -11.23 28.67 -6.32
C GLU A 116 -11.48 27.27 -6.90
N GLU A 117 -12.35 27.20 -7.91
CA GLU A 117 -12.67 25.99 -8.68
C GLU A 117 -11.42 25.43 -9.40
N THR A 118 -10.37 26.24 -9.59
CA THR A 118 -9.11 25.76 -10.17
C THR A 118 -8.32 24.87 -9.22
N ARG A 119 -8.28 25.18 -7.91
CA ARG A 119 -7.47 24.42 -6.93
C ARG A 119 -8.05 23.03 -6.68
N GLU A 120 -9.36 22.95 -6.46
CA GLU A 120 -10.06 21.66 -6.30
C GLU A 120 -9.93 20.80 -7.56
N ASN A 121 -10.00 21.42 -8.75
CA ASN A 121 -9.78 20.72 -10.01
C ASN A 121 -8.33 20.22 -10.16
N VAL A 122 -7.34 20.99 -9.70
CA VAL A 122 -5.93 20.58 -9.68
C VAL A 122 -5.72 19.43 -8.70
N GLU A 123 -6.31 19.46 -7.50
CA GLU A 123 -6.24 18.38 -6.53
C GLU A 123 -6.92 17.09 -7.03
N ALA A 124 -8.10 17.21 -7.65
CA ALA A 124 -8.79 16.08 -8.28
C ALA A 124 -8.00 15.52 -9.47
N HIS A 125 -7.39 16.39 -10.28
CA HIS A 125 -6.50 16.01 -11.37
C HIS A 125 -5.29 15.24 -10.83
N LYS A 126 -4.61 15.79 -9.84
CA LYS A 126 -3.48 15.19 -9.14
C LYS A 126 -3.85 13.83 -8.58
N HIS A 127 -4.98 13.72 -7.89
CA HIS A 127 -5.46 12.44 -7.37
C HIS A 127 -5.81 11.42 -8.46
N THR A 128 -6.11 11.87 -9.68
CA THR A 128 -6.41 10.97 -10.81
C THR A 128 -5.16 10.43 -11.49
N ILE A 129 -4.12 11.24 -11.64
CA ILE A 129 -2.95 10.93 -12.50
C ILE A 129 -1.65 10.71 -11.72
N SER A 130 -1.54 11.20 -10.49
CA SER A 130 -0.27 11.14 -9.78
C SER A 130 0.25 9.71 -9.63
N ARG A 131 1.53 9.58 -9.94
CA ARG A 131 2.34 8.38 -9.72
C ARG A 131 2.88 8.32 -8.28
N HIS A 132 2.99 9.47 -7.62
CA HIS A 132 3.46 9.61 -6.24
C HIS A 132 2.26 9.54 -5.30
N ARG A 133 2.18 8.47 -4.50
CA ARG A 133 1.07 8.23 -3.60
C ARG A 133 1.52 7.59 -2.30
N HIS A 134 0.97 8.06 -1.20
CA HIS A 134 1.33 7.64 0.15
C HIS A 134 0.07 7.41 1.00
N VAL A 135 0.16 6.52 1.99
CA VAL A 135 -0.97 6.24 2.90
C VAL A 135 -1.07 7.34 3.97
N TRP A 136 0.06 7.86 4.41
CA TRP A 136 0.17 9.01 5.31
C TRP A 136 1.29 9.92 4.84
N GLN A 137 1.13 11.21 5.12
CA GLN A 137 2.21 12.17 4.96
C GLN A 137 3.31 11.89 6.01
N ALA A 138 4.56 11.90 5.57
CA ALA A 138 5.68 11.79 6.50
C ALA A 138 5.68 12.98 7.46
N PRO A 139 5.98 12.79 8.76
CA PRO A 139 6.14 13.91 9.67
C PRO A 139 7.28 14.80 9.17
N GLN A 140 7.15 16.10 9.36
CA GLN A 140 8.23 17.02 9.05
C GLN A 140 9.46 16.66 9.89
N THR A 141 10.65 16.72 9.27
CA THR A 141 11.90 16.48 9.98
C THR A 141 11.99 17.44 11.16
N PRO A 142 12.28 16.96 12.38
CA PRO A 142 12.39 17.83 13.55
C PRO A 142 13.41 18.95 13.33
N PRO A 143 13.19 20.15 13.91
CA PRO A 143 14.19 21.21 13.85
C PRO A 143 15.48 20.72 14.54
N GLY A 144 16.63 21.06 13.96
CA GLY A 144 17.94 20.59 14.41
C GLY A 144 18.34 19.19 13.92
N TYR A 145 17.47 18.43 13.23
CA TYR A 145 17.82 17.09 12.74
C TYR A 145 19.00 17.08 11.75
N TRP A 146 19.13 18.16 10.95
CA TRP A 146 20.21 18.34 10.00
C TRP A 146 21.36 19.19 10.54
N ASP A 147 21.39 19.47 11.85
CA ASP A 147 22.55 20.11 12.44
C ASP A 147 23.69 19.09 12.55
N ILE A 148 24.68 19.23 11.67
CA ILE A 148 25.84 18.33 11.56
C ILE A 148 26.90 18.71 12.60
N SER A 149 26.73 19.83 13.31
CA SER A 149 27.69 20.25 14.33
C SER A 149 27.60 19.39 15.58
N PHE A 150 28.72 19.27 16.31
CA PHE A 150 28.71 18.61 17.62
C PHE A 150 28.16 19.61 18.64
N PRO A 151 26.99 19.34 19.25
CA PRO A 151 26.42 20.25 20.21
C PRO A 151 27.32 20.39 21.43
N THR A 152 27.39 21.61 21.96
CA THR A 152 28.01 21.89 23.24
C THR A 152 27.26 21.19 24.38
N THR A 153 27.87 21.08 25.56
CA THR A 153 27.25 20.39 26.70
C THR A 153 25.96 21.07 27.17
N GLN A 154 25.83 22.40 27.00
CA GLN A 154 24.61 23.14 27.28
C GLN A 154 23.51 22.82 26.25
N GLU A 155 23.84 22.85 24.96
CA GLU A 155 22.90 22.55 23.87
C GLU A 155 22.37 21.11 23.95
N VAL A 156 23.21 20.15 24.35
CA VAL A 156 22.77 18.75 24.58
C VAL A 156 21.68 18.68 25.66
N ALA A 157 21.80 19.46 26.74
CA ALA A 157 20.80 19.45 27.81
C ALA A 157 19.46 20.03 27.31
N GLU A 158 19.50 21.10 26.53
CA GLU A 158 18.32 21.72 25.92
C GLU A 158 17.62 20.79 24.93
N ILE A 159 18.38 20.15 24.02
CA ILE A 159 17.87 19.16 23.06
C ILE A 159 17.18 18.00 23.79
N ASN A 160 17.78 17.50 24.88
CA ASN A 160 17.18 16.43 25.67
C ASN A 160 15.89 16.87 26.37
N GLN A 161 15.83 18.10 26.91
CA GLN A 161 14.61 18.64 27.52
C GLN A 161 13.50 18.81 26.48
N GLU A 162 13.82 19.31 25.29
CA GLU A 162 12.86 19.46 24.20
C GLU A 162 12.37 18.11 23.67
N ALA A 163 13.25 17.12 23.55
CA ALA A 163 12.85 15.77 23.18
C ALA A 163 11.88 15.15 24.20
N LEU A 164 12.09 15.41 25.50
CA LEU A 164 11.17 14.98 26.56
C LEU A 164 9.83 15.71 26.50
N SER A 165 9.81 17.02 26.19
CA SER A 165 8.57 17.78 26.07
C SER A 165 7.72 17.30 24.89
N ARG A 166 8.34 16.98 23.75
CA ARG A 166 7.67 16.44 22.55
C ARG A 166 7.17 14.99 22.72
N ARG A 167 7.70 14.26 23.71
CA ARG A 167 7.29 12.88 24.01
C ARG A 167 6.04 12.81 24.90
N ARG A 168 5.71 13.89 25.62
CA ARG A 168 4.47 14.00 26.40
C ARG A 168 3.28 14.30 25.51
#